data_AF-A0A925QMW4-F1
#
_entry.id   AF-A0A925QMW4-F1
#
_cell.length_a   1.000
_cell.length_b   1.000
_cell.length_c   1.000
_cell.angle_alpha   90.00
_cell.angle_beta   90.00
_cell.angle_gamma   90.00
#
_symmetry.space_group_name_H-M   'P 1'
#
loop_
_entity.id
_entity.type
_entity.pdbx_description
1 polymer ?
#
loop_
_entity_poly.entity_id
_entity_poly.type
_entity_poly.pdbx_seq_one_letter_code
_entity_poly.pdbx_strand_id
1 'polypeptide(L)'
;MFDPAEDAAQPPAAFNRSEPGLWSLSGHWTLAGLGDVPRQLDAQACDSSKVVLDGAGLAAVDSVGAWVLQRWLRRHQASAELRGWPPRSHKLMALV
;
A
#
# COMPACT_ATOMS: atom_id res chain seq x y z
N MET A 1 13.07 -34.22 -1.83
CA MET A 1 11.61 -34.12 -1.88
C MET A 1 11.30 -32.65 -1.70
N PHE A 2 11.08 -31.92 -2.79
CA PHE A 2 10.63 -30.52 -2.71
C PHE A 2 9.15 -30.57 -2.35
N ASP A 3 8.76 -29.94 -1.25
CA ASP A 3 7.35 -29.73 -0.92
C ASP A 3 6.70 -28.87 -2.01
N PRO A 4 5.73 -29.38 -2.80
CA PRO A 4 5.12 -28.62 -3.89
C PRO A 4 4.01 -27.66 -3.41
N ALA A 5 3.99 -27.30 -2.11
CA ALA A 5 2.92 -26.52 -1.48
C ALA A 5 3.35 -25.16 -0.93
N GLU A 6 4.62 -24.76 -1.04
CA GLU A 6 5.07 -23.41 -0.66
C GLU A 6 5.06 -22.40 -1.81
N ASP A 7 4.49 -22.75 -2.97
CA ASP A 7 3.94 -21.77 -3.92
C ASP A 7 2.56 -21.32 -3.42
N ALA A 8 2.49 -20.92 -2.15
CA ALA A 8 1.34 -20.20 -1.65
C ALA A 8 1.42 -18.80 -2.27
N ALA A 9 0.84 -18.65 -3.46
CA ALA A 9 0.77 -17.40 -4.19
C ALA A 9 0.45 -16.25 -3.21
N GLN A 10 1.47 -15.45 -2.91
CA GLN A 10 1.34 -14.36 -1.97
C GLN A 10 0.20 -13.45 -2.47
N PRO A 11 -0.80 -13.09 -1.64
CA PRO A 11 -1.90 -12.25 -2.08
C PRO A 11 -1.31 -10.97 -2.70
N PRO A 12 -1.63 -10.67 -3.97
CA PRO A 12 -1.06 -9.53 -4.67
C PRO A 12 -1.43 -8.25 -3.93
N ALA A 13 -0.59 -7.21 -4.08
CA ALA A 13 -0.97 -5.89 -3.60
C ALA A 13 -2.31 -5.49 -4.24
N ALA A 14 -3.21 -4.97 -3.41
CA ALA A 14 -4.45 -4.39 -3.86
C ALA A 14 -4.76 -3.16 -3.02
N PHE A 15 -5.57 -2.28 -3.59
CA PHE A 15 -6.17 -1.15 -2.89
C PHE A 15 -7.62 -0.99 -3.31
N ASN A 16 -8.42 -0.43 -2.42
CA ASN A 16 -9.78 0.00 -2.71
C ASN A 16 -10.04 1.38 -2.11
N ARG A 17 -10.80 2.21 -2.83
CA ARG A 17 -11.30 3.47 -2.29
C ARG A 17 -12.63 3.19 -1.60
N SER A 18 -12.62 3.13 -0.28
CA SER A 18 -13.81 2.83 0.51
C SER A 18 -14.73 4.05 0.62
N GLU A 19 -14.15 5.23 0.82
CA GLU A 19 -14.87 6.52 0.92
C GLU A 19 -13.98 7.66 0.39
N PRO A 20 -14.51 8.88 0.18
CA PRO A 20 -13.68 10.04 -0.12
C PRO A 20 -12.60 10.25 0.94
N GLY A 21 -11.34 10.04 0.54
CA GLY A 21 -10.20 10.16 1.44
C GLY A 21 -9.88 8.90 2.25
N LEU A 22 -10.62 7.79 2.14
CA LEU A 22 -10.29 6.52 2.81
C LEU A 22 -9.88 5.45 1.78
N TRP A 23 -8.66 4.96 1.93
CA TRP A 23 -8.06 3.95 1.07
C TRP A 23 -7.72 2.71 1.88
N SER A 24 -8.34 1.59 1.56
CA SER A 24 -8.03 0.29 2.16
C SER A 24 -6.95 -0.40 1.34
N LEU A 25 -5.86 -0.81 1.99
CA LEU A 25 -4.71 -1.48 1.40
C LEU A 25 -4.70 -2.94 1.84
N SER A 26 -4.43 -3.84 0.90
CA SER A 26 -4.35 -5.27 1.19
C SER A 26 -3.26 -6.00 0.40
N GLY A 27 -2.91 -7.19 0.88
CA GLY A 27 -1.92 -8.05 0.23
C GLY A 27 -0.47 -7.64 0.45
N HIS A 28 0.41 -8.00 -0.48
CA HIS A 28 1.86 -7.82 -0.38
C HIS A 28 2.32 -6.57 -1.13
N TRP A 29 2.43 -5.45 -0.41
CA TRP A 29 2.99 -4.19 -0.90
C TRP A 29 4.52 -4.22 -0.87
N THR A 30 5.09 -5.21 -1.55
CA THR A 30 6.53 -5.38 -1.71
C THR A 30 6.91 -5.33 -3.18
N LEU A 31 8.21 -5.22 -3.49
CA LEU A 31 8.67 -5.23 -4.88
C LEU A 31 8.12 -6.42 -5.68
N ALA A 32 8.05 -7.61 -5.07
CA ALA A 32 7.53 -8.82 -5.70
C ALA A 32 5.99 -8.85 -5.82
N GLY A 33 5.27 -8.18 -4.92
CA GLY A 33 3.80 -8.23 -4.85
C GLY A 33 3.07 -7.06 -5.49
N LEU A 34 3.77 -5.97 -5.84
CA LEU A 34 3.16 -4.75 -6.39
C LEU A 34 2.56 -4.93 -7.78
N GLY A 35 3.18 -5.70 -8.68
CA GLY A 35 2.70 -5.85 -10.06
C GLY A 35 2.35 -4.49 -10.71
N ASP A 36 1.12 -4.38 -11.21
CA ASP A 36 0.60 -3.16 -11.86
C ASP A 36 -0.01 -2.12 -10.89
N VAL A 37 -0.03 -2.38 -9.57
CA VAL A 37 -0.61 -1.47 -8.57
C VAL A 37 -0.09 -0.04 -8.67
N PRO A 38 1.23 0.24 -8.85
CA PRO A 38 1.71 1.62 -8.95
C PRO A 38 1.04 2.39 -10.09
N ARG A 39 0.83 1.76 -11.25
CA ARG A 39 0.16 2.37 -12.40
C ARG A 39 -1.32 2.61 -12.12
N GLN A 40 -1.99 1.64 -11.50
CA GLN A 40 -3.42 1.76 -11.17
C GLN A 40 -3.65 2.86 -10.12
N LEU A 41 -2.75 2.97 -9.14
CA LEU A 41 -2.79 4.00 -8.10
C LEU A 41 -2.50 5.39 -8.69
N ASP A 42 -1.52 5.51 -9.59
CA ASP A 42 -1.20 6.76 -10.29
C ASP A 42 -2.39 7.31 -11.12
N ALA A 43 -3.29 6.42 -11.57
CA ALA A 43 -4.51 6.80 -12.27
C ALA A 43 -5.63 7.32 -11.34
N GLN A 44 -5.48 7.15 -10.01
CA GLN A 44 -6.47 7.60 -9.05
C GLN A 44 -6.27 9.06 -8.67
N ALA A 45 -7.35 9.83 -8.68
CA ALA A 45 -7.37 11.16 -8.09
C ALA A 45 -7.40 11.08 -6.56
N CYS A 46 -6.70 12.01 -5.92
CA CYS A 46 -6.80 12.24 -4.49
C CYS A 46 -7.60 13.53 -4.26
N ASP A 47 -8.89 13.39 -3.98
CA ASP A 47 -9.82 14.52 -3.84
C ASP A 47 -9.70 15.25 -2.48
N SER A 48 -8.77 14.82 -1.62
CA SER A 48 -8.56 15.36 -0.28
C SER A 48 -7.07 15.64 -0.02
N SER A 49 -6.79 16.73 0.69
CA SER A 49 -5.46 17.08 1.19
C SER A 49 -5.01 16.19 2.37
N LYS A 50 -5.95 15.45 2.97
CA LYS A 50 -5.67 14.45 3.99
C LYS A 50 -6.44 13.16 3.67
N VAL A 51 -5.71 12.06 3.57
CA VAL A 51 -6.28 10.73 3.34
C VAL A 51 -5.95 9.80 4.50
N VAL A 52 -6.78 8.78 4.69
CA VAL A 52 -6.55 7.67 5.60
C VAL A 52 -6.13 6.48 4.75
N LEU A 53 -4.93 5.95 5.03
CA LEU A 53 -4.45 4.69 4.48
C LEU A 53 -4.71 3.60 5.53
N ASP A 54 -5.75 2.81 5.32
CA ASP A 54 -6.08 1.66 6.14
C ASP A 54 -5.29 0.43 5.70
N GLY A 55 -4.30 0.06 6.51
CA GLY A 55 -3.40 -1.07 6.31
C GLY A 55 -3.85 -2.36 6.98
N ALA A 56 -5.08 -2.45 7.49
CA ALA A 56 -5.56 -3.66 8.19
C ALA A 56 -5.50 -4.93 7.33
N GLY A 57 -5.57 -4.81 6.00
CA GLY A 57 -5.45 -5.91 5.06
C GLY A 57 -4.02 -6.21 4.57
N LEU A 58 -3.02 -5.42 4.98
CA LEU A 58 -1.64 -5.58 4.53
C LEU A 58 -1.03 -6.87 5.11
N ALA A 59 -0.62 -7.76 4.22
CA ALA A 59 0.14 -8.96 4.60
C ALA A 59 1.64 -8.62 4.78
N ALA A 60 2.19 -7.80 3.88
CA ALA A 60 3.56 -7.31 3.96
C ALA A 60 3.68 -5.94 3.26
N VAL A 61 4.63 -5.12 3.72
CA VAL A 61 5.02 -3.88 3.05
C VAL A 61 6.51 -3.65 3.26
N ASP A 62 7.21 -3.28 2.20
CA ASP A 62 8.64 -2.91 2.22
C ASP A 62 8.83 -1.42 1.87
N SER A 63 10.09 -1.01 1.71
CA SER A 63 10.45 0.34 1.32
C SER A 63 9.90 0.75 -0.05
N VAL A 64 9.74 -0.20 -0.99
CA VAL A 64 9.22 0.07 -2.33
C VAL A 64 7.71 0.32 -2.26
N GLY A 65 6.97 -0.51 -1.51
CA GLY A 65 5.54 -0.29 -1.27
C GLY A 65 5.26 1.05 -0.57
N ALA A 66 6.05 1.38 0.45
CA ALA A 66 5.96 2.67 1.13
C ALA A 66 6.27 3.85 0.20
N TRP A 67 7.29 3.73 -0.65
CA TRP A 67 7.66 4.77 -1.61
C TRP A 67 6.56 5.00 -2.66
N VAL A 68 5.91 3.95 -3.16
CA VAL A 68 4.78 4.07 -4.10
C VAL A 68 3.66 4.91 -3.49
N LEU A 69 3.30 4.64 -2.23
CA LEU A 69 2.28 5.41 -1.51
C LEU A 69 2.71 6.86 -1.28
N GLN A 70 3.94 7.09 -0.82
CA GLN A 70 4.48 8.46 -0.65
C GLN A 70 4.53 9.24 -1.96
N ARG A 71 4.93 8.61 -3.06
CA ARG A 71 4.96 9.25 -4.37
C ARG A 71 3.58 9.71 -4.80
N TRP A 72 2.56 8.87 -4.62
CA TRP A 72 1.17 9.22 -4.93
C TRP A 72 0.68 10.37 -4.05
N LEU A 73 0.91 10.31 -2.73
CA LEU A 73 0.57 11.40 -1.80
C LEU A 73 1.22 12.73 -2.20
N ARG A 74 2.52 12.72 -2.49
CA ARG A 74 3.29 13.91 -2.89
C ARG A 74 2.80 14.51 -4.20
N ARG A 75 2.46 13.67 -5.19
CA ARG A 75 1.88 14.10 -6.47
C ARG A 75 0.58 14.88 -6.26
N HIS A 76 -0.20 14.50 -5.27
CA HIS A 76 -1.46 15.14 -4.92
C HIS A 76 -1.36 16.18 -3.80
N GLN A 77 -0.16 16.48 -3.32
CA GLN A 77 0.08 17.35 -2.16
C GLN A 77 -0.76 16.96 -0.93
N ALA A 78 -1.01 15.66 -0.77
CA ALA A 78 -1.83 15.10 0.29
C ALA A 78 -0.96 14.54 1.42
N SER A 79 -1.52 14.52 2.63
CA SER A 79 -0.96 13.87 3.81
C SER A 79 -1.72 12.57 4.12
N ALA A 80 -1.03 11.56 4.66
CA ALA A 80 -1.67 10.30 5.04
C ALA A 80 -1.73 10.13 6.56
N GLU A 81 -2.88 9.69 7.04
CA GLU A 81 -3.06 9.09 8.35
C GLU A 81 -3.04 7.57 8.20
N LEU A 82 -2.13 6.89 8.91
CA LEU A 82 -2.00 5.45 8.85
C LEU A 82 -2.93 4.80 9.88
N ARG A 83 -3.83 3.91 9.43
CA ARG A 83 -4.77 3.18 10.29
C ARG A 83 -4.56 1.68 10.14
N GLY A 84 -4.47 0.92 11.23
CA GLY A 84 -4.34 -0.54 11.15
C GLY A 84 -3.01 -1.05 10.58
N TRP A 85 -1.98 -0.20 10.48
CA TRP A 85 -0.68 -0.59 9.96
C TRP A 85 0.13 -1.41 10.98
N PRO A 86 0.99 -2.33 10.55
CA PRO A 86 1.96 -2.97 11.44
C PRO A 86 2.94 -1.91 12.03
N PRO A 87 3.34 -2.01 13.31
CA PRO A 87 4.25 -1.04 13.94
C PRO A 87 5.57 -0.85 13.20
N ARG A 88 6.13 -1.94 12.63
CA ARG A 88 7.37 -1.91 11.83
C ARG A 88 7.23 -1.04 10.56
N SER A 89 6.04 -0.98 9.99
CA SER A 89 5.76 -0.35 8.70
C SER A 89 5.48 1.14 8.82
N HIS A 90 5.05 1.61 10.00
CA HIS A 90 4.88 3.04 10.28
C HIS A 90 6.18 3.83 10.07
N LYS A 91 7.32 3.26 10.44
CA LYS A 91 8.63 3.90 10.25
C LYS A 91 8.99 4.03 8.77
N LEU A 92 8.61 3.06 7.92
CA LEU A 92 8.93 3.10 6.49
C LEU A 92 8.28 4.29 5.80
N MET A 93 7.01 4.58 6.12
CA MET A 93 6.27 5.72 5.59
C MET A 93 6.86 7.09 6.00
N ALA A 94 7.65 7.14 7.08
CA ALA A 94 8.31 8.37 7.53
C ALA A 94 9.73 8.54 6.97
N LEU A 95 10.31 7.49 6.38
CA LEU A 95 11.71 7.44 5.94
C LEU A 95 11.92 7.62 4.43
N VAL A 96 10.85 7.54 3.63
CA VAL A 96 10.88 7.60 2.15
C VAL A 96 10.21 8.87 1.64
#